data_AF-A0A366WWH7-F1
#
_entry.id   AF-A0A366WWH7-F1
#
_cell.length_a   1.000
_cell.length_b   1.000
_cell.length_c   1.000
_cell.angle_alpha   90.00
_cell.angle_beta   90.00
_cell.angle_gamma   90.00
#
_symmetry.space_group_name_H-M   'P 1'
#
loop_
_entity.id
_entity.type
_entity.pdbx_description
1 polymer ?
#
loop_
_entity_poly.entity_id
_entity_poly.type
_entity_poly.pdbx_seq_one_letter_code
_entity_poly.pdbx_strand_id
1 'polypeptide(L)'
;MQTTIKRNARVVLLTLLPFLGAGIAGAEETQKPGGVSIELSSAEAKGESCLLSFVAENAYDIDIEGAVYETVLFGAEGQVALLTLLDFAELPSGKPRVRQFQFNDMACDQISRILINGVQDCVTQSDMTDACMSGLTLTSRLETEVIG
;
A
#
# COMPACT_ATOMS: atom_id res chain seq x y z
N MET A 1 -68.81 -21.18 58.55
CA MET A 1 -70.02 -21.07 57.73
C MET A 1 -69.71 -20.11 56.58
N GLN A 2 -70.03 -20.53 55.36
CA GLN A 2 -69.73 -19.89 54.08
C GLN A 2 -70.25 -18.45 54.00
N THR A 3 -69.56 -17.56 53.28
CA THR A 3 -70.18 -16.87 52.12
C THR A 3 -69.12 -16.22 51.21
N THR A 4 -69.38 -16.34 49.92
CA THR A 4 -68.52 -15.97 48.81
C THR A 4 -69.27 -14.96 47.91
N ILE A 5 -68.52 -14.10 47.19
CA ILE A 5 -68.83 -13.43 45.89
C ILE A 5 -69.58 -12.07 45.91
N LYS A 6 -68.94 -10.98 45.42
CA LYS A 6 -69.22 -10.32 44.11
C LYS A 6 -68.38 -9.05 43.84
N ARG A 7 -67.53 -9.16 42.81
CA ARG A 7 -67.31 -8.26 41.63
C ARG A 7 -67.22 -6.75 41.84
N ASN A 8 -66.10 -6.15 41.39
CA ASN A 8 -66.08 -4.86 40.70
C ASN A 8 -65.03 -4.84 39.58
N ALA A 9 -65.31 -4.05 38.56
CA ALA A 9 -64.84 -4.21 37.19
C ALA A 9 -63.53 -3.46 36.85
N ARG A 10 -62.87 -4.01 35.81
CA ARG A 10 -61.78 -3.55 34.93
C ARG A 10 -61.53 -2.03 34.79
N VAL A 11 -60.26 -1.63 34.75
CA VAL A 11 -59.59 -0.80 33.70
C VAL A 11 -58.11 -1.22 33.58
N VAL A 12 -57.50 -0.99 32.41
CA VAL A 12 -56.37 -1.64 31.73
C VAL A 12 -55.10 -0.76 31.71
N LEU A 13 -53.93 -1.41 31.50
CA LEU A 13 -52.68 -0.92 30.87
C LEU A 13 -51.64 -0.14 31.71
N LEU A 14 -50.42 -0.68 31.87
CA LEU A 14 -49.26 -0.38 31.01
C LEU A 14 -48.04 -1.24 31.43
N THR A 15 -47.47 -2.00 30.50
CA THR A 15 -46.19 -2.70 30.62
C THR A 15 -45.02 -1.73 30.41
N LEU A 16 -43.97 -1.81 31.25
CA LEU A 16 -42.65 -1.24 30.94
C LEU A 16 -41.51 -2.22 31.33
N LEU A 17 -40.80 -2.70 30.32
CA LEU A 17 -39.48 -3.36 30.40
C LEU A 17 -38.39 -2.29 30.28
N PRO A 18 -37.34 -2.26 31.12
CA PRO A 18 -36.07 -1.62 30.79
C PRO A 18 -35.03 -2.70 30.45
N PHE A 19 -34.76 -2.90 29.15
CA PHE A 19 -33.59 -2.40 28.42
C PHE A 19 -32.24 -2.93 28.93
N LEU A 20 -31.79 -4.03 28.31
CA LEU A 20 -30.39 -4.47 28.26
C LEU A 20 -29.54 -3.36 27.62
N GLY A 21 -28.63 -2.77 28.38
CA GLY A 21 -27.60 -1.88 27.86
C GLY A 21 -26.52 -2.66 27.12
N ALA A 22 -26.64 -2.79 25.80
CA ALA A 22 -25.54 -3.15 24.92
C ALA A 22 -24.82 -1.85 24.50
N GLY A 23 -23.75 -1.50 25.21
CA GLY A 23 -22.92 -0.34 24.92
C GLY A 23 -21.69 -0.70 24.09
N ILE A 24 -21.85 -0.66 22.76
CA ILE A 24 -20.87 -0.25 21.72
C ILE A 24 -19.38 -0.50 22.00
N ALA A 25 -18.85 -1.60 21.45
CA ALA A 25 -17.45 -1.69 21.03
C ALA A 25 -17.25 -0.76 19.83
N GLY A 26 -16.54 0.36 20.03
CA GLY A 26 -16.06 1.17 18.93
C GLY A 26 -15.05 0.36 18.11
N ALA A 27 -15.38 0.08 16.85
CA ALA A 27 -14.36 -0.32 15.89
C ALA A 27 -13.49 0.91 15.64
N GLU A 28 -12.24 0.88 16.11
CA GLU A 28 -11.22 1.80 15.61
C GLU A 28 -11.03 1.45 14.14
N GLU A 29 -11.62 2.24 13.23
CA GLU A 29 -11.22 2.24 11.83
C GLU A 29 -9.75 2.68 11.80
N THR A 30 -8.87 1.69 11.79
CA THR A 30 -7.46 1.93 11.51
C THR A 30 -7.39 2.38 10.07
N GLN A 31 -7.38 3.70 9.85
CA GLN A 31 -7.18 4.29 8.55
C GLN A 31 -5.93 3.65 7.96
N LYS A 32 -6.08 2.90 6.86
CA LYS A 32 -4.96 2.18 6.25
C LYS A 32 -3.89 3.24 5.95
N PRO A 33 -2.66 3.12 6.50
CA PRO A 33 -1.63 4.08 6.16
C PRO A 33 -1.46 4.05 4.65
N GLY A 34 -1.62 5.20 4.01
CA GLY A 34 -1.34 5.37 2.59
C GLY A 34 0.14 5.13 2.31
N GLY A 35 0.50 5.04 1.04
CA GLY A 35 1.88 4.84 0.62
C GLY A 35 1.95 4.20 -0.75
N VAL A 36 3.14 4.25 -1.34
CA VAL A 36 3.46 3.49 -2.54
C VAL A 36 4.19 2.21 -2.12
N SER A 37 3.82 1.06 -2.68
CA SER A 37 4.64 -0.15 -2.60
C SER A 37 5.33 -0.39 -3.93
N ILE A 38 6.62 -0.72 -3.91
CA ILE A 38 7.39 -1.12 -5.10
C ILE A 38 8.01 -2.50 -4.82
N GLU A 39 7.63 -3.48 -5.60
CA GLU A 39 8.15 -4.85 -5.56
C GLU A 39 9.00 -5.12 -6.79
N LEU A 40 10.24 -5.58 -6.61
CA LEU A 40 10.99 -6.21 -7.70
C LEU A 40 10.42 -7.62 -7.93
N SER A 41 9.72 -7.80 -9.06
CA SER A 41 9.00 -9.04 -9.37
C SER A 41 9.84 -10.02 -10.18
N SER A 42 10.68 -9.55 -11.09
CA SER A 42 11.52 -10.41 -11.93
C SER A 42 12.75 -9.69 -12.47
N ALA A 43 13.79 -10.46 -12.76
CA ALA A 43 14.94 -10.04 -13.56
C ALA A 43 15.13 -11.06 -14.69
N GLU A 44 15.08 -10.61 -15.94
CA GLU A 44 15.24 -11.47 -17.12
C GLU A 44 16.52 -11.09 -17.87
N ALA A 45 17.40 -12.07 -18.06
CA ALA A 45 18.59 -11.88 -18.88
C ALA A 45 18.19 -11.75 -20.37
N LYS A 46 18.67 -10.69 -21.02
CA LYS A 46 18.49 -10.42 -22.45
C LYS A 46 19.87 -10.24 -23.12
N GLY A 47 20.63 -11.33 -23.20
CA GLY A 47 22.03 -11.27 -23.62
C GLY A 47 22.88 -10.63 -22.52
N GLU A 48 23.61 -9.56 -22.86
CA GLU A 48 24.38 -8.75 -21.89
C GLU A 48 23.52 -7.72 -21.14
N SER A 49 22.23 -7.64 -21.49
CA SER A 49 21.28 -6.72 -20.88
C SER A 49 20.44 -7.38 -19.79
N CYS A 50 19.97 -6.60 -18.84
CA CYS A 50 19.01 -7.03 -17.83
C CYS A 50 17.67 -6.30 -17.99
N LEU A 51 16.57 -7.05 -18.05
CA LEU A 51 15.22 -6.51 -17.97
C LEU A 51 14.66 -6.74 -16.57
N LEU A 52 14.55 -5.66 -15.79
CA LEU A 52 13.92 -5.70 -14.48
C LEU A 52 12.42 -5.37 -14.61
N SER A 53 11.56 -6.17 -13.98
CA SER A 53 10.12 -5.89 -13.86
C SER A 53 9.77 -5.57 -12.43
N PHE A 54 9.09 -4.45 -12.23
CA PHE A 54 8.58 -4.01 -10.94
C PHE A 54 7.06 -3.98 -10.94
N VAL A 55 6.46 -4.27 -9.78
CA VAL A 55 5.04 -4.02 -9.51
C VAL A 55 4.97 -2.85 -8.53
N ALA A 56 4.33 -1.77 -8.94
CA ALA A 56 4.06 -0.61 -8.09
C ALA A 56 2.56 -0.50 -7.79
N GLU A 57 2.20 -0.21 -6.55
CA GLU A 57 0.80 0.03 -6.13
C GLU A 57 0.72 1.27 -5.27
N ASN A 58 -0.28 2.11 -5.53
CA ASN A 58 -0.60 3.30 -4.77
C ASN A 58 -1.75 2.99 -3.82
N ALA A 59 -1.49 3.02 -2.51
CA ALA A 59 -2.48 2.78 -1.45
C ALA A 59 -3.18 4.06 -0.94
N TYR A 60 -2.87 5.23 -1.51
CA TYR A 60 -3.64 6.45 -1.26
C TYR A 60 -4.99 6.40 -1.98
N ASP A 61 -5.96 7.16 -1.47
CA ASP A 61 -7.29 7.32 -2.08
C ASP A 61 -7.31 8.35 -3.24
N ILE A 62 -6.13 8.85 -3.64
CA ILE A 62 -5.94 9.77 -4.77
C ILE A 62 -4.97 9.17 -5.78
N ASP A 63 -5.10 9.59 -7.03
CA ASP A 63 -4.15 9.20 -8.07
C ASP A 63 -2.82 9.96 -7.91
N ILE A 64 -1.71 9.26 -8.18
CA ILE A 64 -0.40 9.86 -8.42
C ILE A 64 -0.24 9.93 -9.94
N GLU A 65 -0.14 11.12 -10.51
CA GLU A 65 -0.10 11.35 -11.96
C GLU A 65 1.29 11.11 -12.56
N GLY A 66 2.33 11.13 -11.72
CA GLY A 66 3.70 10.79 -12.10
C GLY A 66 4.56 10.47 -10.89
N ALA A 67 5.34 9.41 -10.96
CA ALA A 67 6.26 8.98 -9.92
C ALA A 67 7.62 8.58 -10.51
N VAL A 68 8.64 9.41 -10.29
CA VAL A 68 10.01 9.18 -10.79
C VAL A 68 10.94 9.01 -9.61
N TYR A 69 11.52 7.82 -9.46
CA TYR A 69 12.40 7.48 -8.34
C TYR A 69 13.87 7.53 -8.74
N GLU A 70 14.69 8.15 -7.90
CA GLU A 70 16.13 8.04 -7.98
C GLU A 70 16.54 6.63 -7.54
N THR A 71 17.13 5.87 -8.46
CA THR A 71 17.49 4.47 -8.23
C THR A 71 18.98 4.25 -8.43
N VAL A 72 19.60 3.53 -7.51
CA VAL A 72 20.98 3.08 -7.59
C VAL A 72 21.02 1.57 -7.76
N LEU A 73 21.74 1.10 -8.77
CA LEU A 73 22.10 -0.30 -8.94
C LEU A 73 23.52 -0.52 -8.42
N PHE A 74 23.68 -1.49 -7.54
CA PHE A 74 24.97 -1.93 -7.04
C PHE A 74 25.49 -3.12 -7.86
N GLY A 75 26.77 -3.07 -8.20
CA GLY A 75 27.48 -4.14 -8.88
C GLY A 75 27.68 -5.38 -8.00
N ALA A 76 28.17 -6.47 -8.59
CA ALA A 76 28.35 -7.76 -7.91
C ALA A 76 29.25 -7.70 -6.66
N GLU A 77 30.19 -6.75 -6.59
CA GLU A 77 31.08 -6.55 -5.43
C GLU A 77 30.55 -5.49 -4.44
N GLY A 78 29.32 -5.00 -4.64
CA GLY A 78 28.67 -4.02 -3.77
C GLY A 78 29.08 -2.56 -4.03
N GLN A 79 29.83 -2.28 -5.10
CA GLN A 79 30.11 -0.94 -5.58
C GLN A 79 28.88 -0.31 -6.24
N VAL A 80 28.76 1.02 -6.21
CA VAL A 80 27.77 1.73 -7.04
C VAL A 80 28.12 1.51 -8.51
N ALA A 81 27.23 0.88 -9.26
CA ALA A 81 27.43 0.61 -10.69
C ALA A 81 26.68 1.63 -11.56
N LEU A 82 25.47 2.01 -11.17
CA LEU A 82 24.66 2.98 -11.89
C LEU A 82 23.77 3.76 -10.93
N LEU A 83 23.70 5.09 -11.10
CA LEU A 83 22.65 5.94 -10.54
C LEU A 83 21.80 6.43 -11.71
N THR A 84 20.49 6.23 -11.63
CA THR A 84 19.56 6.54 -12.72
C THR A 84 18.18 6.93 -12.16
N LEU A 85 17.30 7.40 -13.03
CA LEU A 85 15.90 7.64 -12.72
C LEU A 85 15.05 6.52 -13.31
N LEU A 86 14.15 5.95 -12.50
CA LEU A 86 13.13 5.02 -12.97
C LEU A 86 11.76 5.73 -12.93
N ASP A 87 11.19 5.95 -14.10
CA ASP A 87 9.87 6.55 -14.27
C ASP A 87 8.79 5.47 -14.19
N PHE A 88 8.05 5.46 -13.07
CA PHE A 88 6.92 4.57 -12.86
C PHE A 88 5.61 5.13 -13.44
N ALA A 89 5.65 6.34 -14.00
CA ALA A 89 4.52 7.07 -14.57
C ALA A 89 3.36 7.21 -13.58
N GLU A 90 2.13 7.27 -14.08
CA GLU A 90 0.93 7.30 -13.25
C GLU A 90 0.76 6.03 -12.41
N LEU A 91 0.40 6.21 -11.14
CA LEU A 91 -0.01 5.17 -10.20
C LEU A 91 -1.42 5.48 -9.69
N PRO A 92 -2.46 4.93 -10.35
CA PRO A 92 -3.84 5.16 -9.91
C PRO A 92 -4.11 4.52 -8.54
N SER A 93 -5.00 5.13 -7.79
CA SER A 93 -5.42 4.65 -6.48
C SER A 93 -5.89 3.19 -6.53
N GLY A 94 -5.30 2.35 -5.67
CA GLY A 94 -5.68 0.95 -5.47
C GLY A 94 -5.47 0.03 -6.68
N LYS A 95 -4.71 0.46 -7.69
CA LYS A 95 -4.47 -0.34 -8.92
C LYS A 95 -2.98 -0.59 -9.12
N PRO A 96 -2.53 -1.85 -9.17
CA PRO A 96 -1.14 -2.15 -9.44
C PRO A 96 -0.75 -1.78 -10.88
N ARG A 97 0.50 -1.37 -11.06
CA ARG A 97 1.16 -1.09 -12.34
C ARG A 97 2.42 -1.94 -12.44
N VAL A 98 2.56 -2.65 -13.57
CA VAL A 98 3.83 -3.27 -13.94
C VAL A 98 4.65 -2.28 -14.75
N ARG A 99 5.92 -2.13 -14.40
CA ARG A 99 6.91 -1.31 -15.12
C ARG A 99 8.15 -2.13 -15.37
N GLN A 100 8.70 -2.01 -16.57
CA GLN A 100 9.90 -2.72 -16.96
C GLN A 100 10.98 -1.73 -17.37
N PHE A 101 12.20 -1.99 -16.91
CA PHE A 101 13.36 -1.17 -17.21
C PHE A 101 14.48 -2.08 -17.72
N GLN A 102 14.98 -1.77 -18.91
CA GLN A 102 16.07 -2.51 -19.54
C GLN A 102 17.39 -1.76 -19.34
N PHE A 103 18.38 -2.49 -18.84
CA PHE A 103 19.76 -2.02 -18.68
C PHE A 103 20.63 -2.72 -19.71
N ASN A 104 21.04 -1.99 -20.74
CA ASN A 104 21.65 -2.61 -21.93
C ASN A 104 23.06 -3.16 -21.70
N ASP A 105 23.84 -2.51 -20.83
CA ASP A 105 25.26 -2.80 -20.58
C ASP A 105 25.48 -3.38 -19.17
N MET A 106 24.48 -4.10 -18.65
CA MET A 106 24.51 -4.68 -17.31
C MET A 106 23.68 -5.95 -17.29
N ALA A 107 24.35 -7.10 -17.18
CA ALA A 107 23.70 -8.39 -17.03
C ALA A 107 23.05 -8.50 -15.63
N CYS A 108 21.97 -9.27 -15.52
CA CYS A 108 21.21 -9.36 -14.27
C CYS A 108 22.04 -9.92 -13.10
N ASP A 109 23.00 -10.82 -13.37
CA ASP A 109 23.88 -11.39 -12.36
C ASP A 109 24.93 -10.40 -11.83
N GLN A 110 25.11 -9.24 -12.49
CA GLN A 110 25.96 -8.16 -12.02
C GLN A 110 25.25 -7.24 -11.03
N ILE A 111 23.93 -7.37 -10.85
CA ILE A 111 23.14 -6.52 -9.95
C ILE A 111 23.00 -7.21 -8.59
N SER A 112 23.78 -6.77 -7.60
CA SER A 112 23.72 -7.34 -6.25
C SER A 112 22.57 -6.77 -5.41
N ARG A 113 22.23 -5.49 -5.64
CA ARG A 113 21.23 -4.76 -4.86
C ARG A 113 20.70 -3.56 -5.63
N ILE A 114 19.47 -3.16 -5.31
CA ILE A 114 18.83 -1.94 -5.80
C ILE A 114 18.51 -1.04 -4.60
N LEU A 115 18.81 0.24 -4.72
CA LEU A 115 18.45 1.26 -3.73
C LEU A 115 17.54 2.31 -4.37
N ILE A 116 16.40 2.58 -3.76
CA ILE A 116 15.60 3.77 -4.04
C ILE A 116 16.13 4.89 -3.14
N ASN A 117 16.94 5.77 -3.70
CA ASN A 117 17.64 6.82 -2.96
C ASN A 117 16.72 8.00 -2.62
N GLY A 118 15.67 8.22 -3.41
CA GLY A 118 14.76 9.33 -3.27
C GLY A 118 13.75 9.40 -4.40
N VAL A 119 13.03 10.51 -4.45
CA VAL A 119 12.07 10.82 -5.51
C VAL A 119 12.51 12.08 -6.24
N GLN A 120 12.63 11.98 -7.56
CA GLN A 120 12.95 13.13 -8.42
C GLN A 120 11.68 13.95 -8.71
N ASP A 121 10.58 13.27 -9.03
CA ASP A 121 9.27 13.88 -9.29
C ASP A 121 8.16 13.03 -8.68
N CYS A 122 7.23 13.69 -7.98
CA CYS A 122 6.00 13.09 -7.47
C CYS A 122 4.83 14.05 -7.72
N VAL A 123 4.02 13.76 -8.75
CA VAL A 123 2.91 14.61 -9.16
C VAL A 123 1.62 14.05 -8.59
N THR A 124 0.94 14.84 -7.77
CA THR A 124 -0.41 14.51 -7.25
C THR A 124 -1.34 15.71 -7.46
N GLN A 125 -2.65 15.48 -7.47
CA GLN A 125 -3.64 16.56 -7.61
C GLN A 125 -3.78 17.45 -6.35
N SER A 126 -3.01 17.19 -5.29
CA SER A 126 -3.15 17.81 -3.98
C SER A 126 -1.78 18.21 -3.38
N ASP A 127 -1.78 18.84 -2.20
CA ASP A 127 -0.55 19.23 -1.47
C ASP A 127 0.25 18.03 -0.89
N MET A 128 0.02 16.81 -1.38
CA MET A 128 0.73 15.60 -0.95
C MET A 128 2.05 15.43 -1.71
N THR A 129 2.94 16.44 -1.62
CA THR A 129 4.23 16.45 -2.33
C THR A 129 5.13 15.25 -1.96
N ASP A 130 4.97 14.72 -0.75
CA ASP A 130 5.76 13.59 -0.25
C ASP A 130 5.06 12.23 -0.43
N ALA A 131 3.96 12.14 -1.17
CA ALA A 131 3.17 10.91 -1.31
C ALA A 131 4.02 9.69 -1.73
N CYS A 132 4.96 9.89 -2.66
CA CYS A 132 5.80 8.83 -3.19
C CYS A 132 6.82 8.27 -2.16
N MET A 133 7.19 9.06 -1.13
CA MET A 133 8.15 8.63 -0.10
C MET A 133 7.50 8.30 1.23
N SER A 134 6.46 9.04 1.62
CA SER A 134 5.70 8.77 2.83
C SER A 134 5.03 7.40 2.73
N GLY A 135 5.32 6.52 3.69
CA GLY A 135 4.78 5.15 3.68
C GLY A 135 5.32 4.25 2.57
N LEU A 136 6.42 4.65 1.89
CA LEU A 136 7.04 3.83 0.85
C LEU A 136 7.45 2.47 1.40
N THR A 137 7.02 1.40 0.74
CA THR A 137 7.38 0.02 1.07
C THR A 137 8.11 -0.60 -0.11
N LEU A 138 9.27 -1.22 0.17
CA LEU A 138 10.12 -1.84 -0.84
C LEU A 138 10.23 -3.33 -0.56
N THR A 139 9.99 -4.15 -1.58
CA THR A 139 10.06 -5.60 -1.49
C THR A 139 10.73 -6.20 -2.72
N SER A 140 11.15 -7.45 -2.61
CA SER A 140 11.68 -8.22 -3.73
C SER A 140 11.17 -9.65 -3.68
N ARG A 141 10.91 -10.24 -4.85
CA ARG A 141 10.67 -11.68 -5.04
C ARG A 141 11.95 -12.45 -5.38
N LEU A 142 13.07 -11.75 -5.47
CA LEU A 142 14.38 -12.29 -5.85
C LEU A 142 15.35 -12.19 -4.67
N GLU A 143 16.51 -12.84 -4.79
CA GLU A 143 17.64 -12.65 -3.87
C GLU A 143 18.21 -11.22 -3.94
N THR A 144 18.10 -10.56 -5.10
CA THR A 144 18.45 -9.14 -5.25
C THR A 144 17.48 -8.30 -4.42
N GLU A 145 17.98 -7.69 -3.35
CA GLU A 145 17.18 -6.84 -2.46
C GLU A 145 16.88 -5.47 -3.10
N VAL A 146 15.72 -4.91 -2.73
CA VAL A 146 15.37 -3.50 -2.96
C VAL A 146 15.31 -2.81 -1.60
N ILE A 147 16.12 -1.78 -1.41
CA ILE A 147 16.23 -1.01 -0.17
C ILE A 147 15.98 0.47 -0.44
N GLY A 148 15.73 1.26 0.61
CA GLY A 148 15.44 2.70 0.54
C GLY A 148 15.81 3.39 1.84
#